data_AF-A0A143Z9L4-F1
#
_entry.id   AF-A0A143Z9L4-F1
#
_cell.length_a   1.000
_cell.length_b   1.000
_cell.length_c   1.000
_cell.angle_alpha   90.00
_cell.angle_beta   90.00
_cell.angle_gamma   90.00
#
_symmetry.space_group_name_H-M   'P 1'
#
loop_
_entity.id
_entity.type
_entity.pdbx_description
1 polymer ?
#
loop_
_entity_poly.entity_id
_entity_poly.type
_entity_poly.pdbx_seq_one_letter_code
_entity_poly.pdbx_strand_id
1 'polypeptide(L)'
;SSHFLENAVRMMVSLLSYNINNFMRTLAFPEKAKGLQIQSIRLRFFKIAGKLIHSGRRMMLKLSTHHVYQNEFFHILRQIQSLSW
;
A
#
# COMPACT_ATOMS: atom_id res chain seq x y z
N SER A 1 -35.17 5.65 6.59
CA SER A 1 -34.28 4.47 6.61
C SER A 1 -33.33 4.42 5.40
N SER A 2 -32.83 5.57 4.92
CA SER A 2 -31.98 5.69 3.72
C SER A 2 -30.50 5.38 3.97
N HIS A 3 -30.05 5.41 5.23
CA HIS A 3 -28.62 5.30 5.58
C HIS A 3 -28.16 3.92 6.04
N PHE A 4 -29.06 2.92 6.18
CA PHE A 4 -28.66 1.60 6.69
C PHE A 4 -27.68 0.91 5.75
N LEU A 5 -28.00 0.90 4.44
CA LEU A 5 -27.12 0.33 3.42
C LEU A 5 -25.79 1.11 3.31
N GLU A 6 -25.86 2.44 3.30
CA GLU A 6 -24.67 3.30 3.24
C GLU A 6 -23.72 3.05 4.44
N ASN A 7 -24.28 2.91 5.64
CA ASN A 7 -23.53 2.61 6.85
C ASN A 7 -22.92 1.21 6.81
N ALA A 8 -23.67 0.21 6.33
CA ALA A 8 -23.17 -1.14 6.15
C ALA A 8 -22.01 -1.19 5.15
N VAL A 9 -22.12 -0.50 4.01
CA VAL A 9 -21.04 -0.38 3.02
C VAL A 9 -19.82 0.32 3.62
N ARG A 10 -20.02 1.44 4.35
CA ARG A 10 -18.91 2.15 5.01
C ARG A 10 -18.18 1.25 6.01
N MET A 11 -18.93 0.48 6.79
CA MET A 11 -18.36 -0.50 7.72
C MET A 11 -17.53 -1.58 6.99
N MET A 12 -18.06 -2.15 5.91
CA MET A 12 -17.35 -3.17 5.12
C MET A 12 -16.06 -2.62 4.52
N VAL A 13 -16.08 -1.40 3.97
CA VAL A 13 -14.88 -0.74 3.44
C VAL A 13 -13.86 -0.49 4.55
N SER A 14 -14.30 -0.06 5.74
CA SER A 14 -13.40 0.13 6.88
C SER A 14 -12.74 -1.19 7.30
N LEU A 15 -13.51 -2.28 7.42
CA LEU A 15 -12.99 -3.61 7.74
C LEU A 15 -11.98 -4.10 6.70
N LEU A 16 -12.29 -3.94 5.41
CA LEU A 16 -11.38 -4.30 4.33
C LEU A 16 -10.07 -3.50 4.41
N SER A 17 -10.16 -2.18 4.64
CA SER A 17 -8.98 -1.31 4.76
C SER A 17 -8.09 -1.70 5.94
N TYR A 18 -8.69 -2.09 7.07
CA TYR A 18 -7.98 -2.56 8.26
C TYR A 18 -7.23 -3.85 7.97
N ASN A 19 -7.91 -4.83 7.36
CA ASN A 19 -7.33 -6.12 7.01
C ASN A 19 -6.19 -5.97 6.00
N ILE A 20 -6.35 -5.15 4.96
CA ILE A 20 -5.27 -4.88 3.99
C ILE A 20 -4.04 -4.30 4.70
N ASN A 21 -4.23 -3.30 5.57
CA ASN A 21 -3.12 -2.71 6.33
C ASN A 21 -2.45 -3.73 7.26
N ASN A 22 -3.23 -4.63 7.89
CA ASN A 22 -2.67 -5.69 8.72
C ASN A 22 -1.87 -6.71 7.89
N PHE A 23 -2.40 -7.15 6.74
CA PHE A 23 -1.69 -8.06 5.85
C PHE A 23 -0.39 -7.46 5.31
N MET A 24 -0.39 -6.18 4.92
CA MET A 24 0.84 -5.51 4.52
C MET A 24 1.90 -5.54 5.63
N ARG A 25 1.51 -5.28 6.88
CA ARG A 25 2.43 -5.32 8.03
C ARG A 25 2.97 -6.71 8.30
N THR A 26 2.12 -7.72 8.23
CA THR A 26 2.51 -9.09 8.56
C THR A 26 3.33 -9.74 7.46
N LEU A 27 2.94 -9.54 6.19
CA LEU A 27 3.46 -10.31 5.06
C LEU A 27 4.53 -9.58 4.25
N ALA A 28 4.52 -8.24 4.20
CA ALA A 28 5.39 -7.49 3.29
C ALA A 28 6.35 -6.53 3.99
N PHE A 29 6.03 -6.08 5.20
CA PHE A 29 6.83 -5.06 5.87
C PHE A 29 8.02 -5.69 6.61
N PRO A 30 9.22 -5.07 6.54
CA PRO A 30 10.33 -5.48 7.39
C PRO A 30 10.00 -5.21 8.87
N GLU A 31 10.61 -5.96 9.81
CA GLU A 31 10.35 -5.85 11.26
C GLU A 31 10.35 -4.40 11.77
N LYS A 32 11.35 -3.62 11.36
CA LYS A 32 11.48 -2.20 11.72
C LYS A 32 10.31 -1.30 11.29
N ALA A 33 9.53 -1.72 10.30
CA ALA A 33 8.41 -0.96 9.73
C ALA A 33 7.05 -1.46 10.24
N LYS A 34 6.97 -2.61 10.93
CA LYS A 34 5.71 -3.17 11.43
C LYS A 34 4.99 -2.26 12.44
N GLY A 35 5.73 -1.41 13.15
CA GLY A 35 5.20 -0.43 14.11
C GLY A 35 4.73 0.91 13.50
N LEU A 36 4.83 1.12 12.18
CA LEU A 36 4.43 2.40 11.56
C LEU A 36 2.95 2.72 11.82
N GLN A 37 2.54 3.98 11.90
CA GLN A 37 1.11 4.30 11.99
C GLN A 37 0.47 4.31 10.60
N ILE A 38 -0.87 4.21 10.51
CA ILE A 38 -1.58 4.25 9.24
C ILE A 38 -1.29 5.53 8.44
N GLN A 39 -1.09 6.66 9.14
CA GLN A 39 -0.74 7.94 8.51
C GLN A 39 0.67 7.89 7.88
N SER A 40 1.63 7.27 8.56
CA SER A 40 2.98 7.06 8.05
C SER A 40 2.96 6.14 6.83
N ILE A 41 2.18 5.05 6.87
CA ILE A 41 2.00 4.16 5.72
C ILE A 41 1.39 4.92 4.54
N ARG A 42 0.37 5.73 4.79
CA ARG A 42 -0.23 6.59 3.75
C ARG A 42 0.80 7.48 3.10
N LEU A 43 1.63 8.17 3.87
CA LEU A 43 2.66 9.05 3.33
C LEU A 43 3.74 8.29 2.54
N ARG A 44 4.16 7.12 3.03
CA ARG A 44 5.28 6.35 2.46
C ARG A 44 4.91 5.53 1.24
N PHE A 45 3.68 5.02 1.17
CA PHE A 45 3.29 4.03 0.15
C PHE A 45 2.12 4.46 -0.73
N PHE A 46 1.15 5.19 -0.19
CA PHE A 46 -0.06 5.56 -0.94
C PHE A 46 0.03 6.95 -1.56
N LYS A 47 0.66 7.91 -0.86
CA LYS A 47 0.83 9.29 -1.30
C LYS A 47 2.24 9.50 -1.86
N ILE A 48 2.57 8.73 -2.88
CA ILE A 48 3.87 8.77 -3.55
C ILE A 48 3.83 9.62 -4.82
N ALA A 49 4.87 10.40 -5.05
CA ALA A 49 5.06 11.11 -6.32
C ALA A 49 5.78 10.17 -7.30
N GLY A 50 5.02 9.58 -8.21
CA GLY A 50 5.54 8.67 -9.22
C GLY A 50 4.69 8.63 -10.48
N LYS A 51 5.26 8.10 -11.56
CA LYS A 51 4.61 7.90 -12.84
C LYS A 51 4.60 6.40 -13.16
N LEU A 52 3.42 5.85 -13.43
CA LEU A 52 3.31 4.53 -14.03
C LEU A 52 3.71 4.66 -15.51
N ILE A 53 4.72 3.89 -15.92
CA ILE A 53 5.22 3.87 -17.28
C ILE A 53 5.14 2.46 -17.85
N HIS A 54 5.03 2.39 -19.18
CA HIS A 54 5.19 1.14 -19.91
C HIS A 54 6.62 1.07 -20.45
N SER A 55 7.34 -0.01 -20.13
CA SER A 55 8.67 -0.27 -20.65
C SER A 55 8.71 -1.68 -21.24
N GLY A 56 8.81 -1.76 -22.57
CA GLY A 56 8.74 -3.04 -23.29
C GLY A 56 7.39 -3.72 -23.06
N ARG A 57 7.39 -4.88 -22.39
CA ARG A 57 6.17 -5.63 -22.00
C ARG A 57 5.83 -5.50 -20.50
N ARG A 58 6.47 -4.58 -19.78
CA ARG A 58 6.34 -4.43 -18.32
C ARG A 58 5.75 -3.07 -17.97
N MET A 59 4.76 -3.06 -17.08
CA MET A 59 4.38 -1.86 -16.36
C MET A 59 5.35 -1.64 -15.21
N MET A 60 5.91 -0.43 -15.12
CA MET A 60 6.85 -0.05 -14.07
C MET A 60 6.41 1.25 -13.42
N LEU A 61 6.47 1.31 -12.10
CA LEU A 61 6.27 2.54 -11.36
C LEU A 61 7.62 3.27 -11.23
N LYS A 62 7.77 4.43 -11.87
CA LYS A 62 8.93 5.32 -11.68
C LYS A 62 8.61 6.32 -10.57
N LEU A 63 9.37 6.28 -9.48
CA LEU A 63 9.29 7.28 -8.42
C LEU A 63 10.19 8.48 -8.75
N SER A 64 9.89 9.64 -8.17
CA SER A 64 10.82 10.79 -8.19
C SER A 64 12.17 10.37 -7.59
N THR A 65 13.27 10.79 -8.20
CA THR A 65 14.64 10.52 -7.72
C THR A 65 14.88 11.03 -6.30
N HIS A 66 14.14 12.06 -5.88
CA HIS A 66 14.24 12.66 -4.54
C HIS A 66 13.23 12.05 -3.55
N HIS A 67 12.52 10.98 -3.91
CA HIS A 67 11.56 10.37 -3.02
C HIS A 67 12.27 9.62 -1.89
N VAL A 68 12.15 10.16 -0.66
CA VAL A 68 12.85 9.68 0.55
C VAL A 68 12.67 8.19 0.80
N TYR A 69 11.49 7.63 0.50
CA TYR A 69 11.15 6.25 0.81
C TYR A 69 11.29 5.28 -0.38
N GLN A 70 12.02 5.67 -1.44
CA GLN A 70 12.12 4.88 -2.67
C GLN A 70 12.58 3.42 -2.43
N ASN A 71 13.63 3.24 -1.63
CA ASN A 71 14.17 1.91 -1.32
C ASN A 71 13.19 1.05 -0.51
N GLU A 72 12.54 1.66 0.48
CA GLU A 72 11.54 1.00 1.33
C GLU A 72 10.31 0.60 0.50
N PHE A 73 9.84 1.49 -0.38
CA PHE A 73 8.74 1.25 -1.29
C PHE A 73 8.99 0.05 -2.21
N PHE A 74 10.11 0.03 -2.93
CA PHE A 74 10.42 -1.07 -3.85
C PHE A 74 10.79 -2.38 -3.13
N HIS A 75 11.24 -2.32 -1.88
CA HIS A 75 11.39 -3.53 -1.07
C HIS A 75 10.04 -4.16 -0.77
N ILE A 76 9.09 -3.37 -0.24
CA ILE A 76 7.74 -3.87 0.11
C ILE A 76 6.97 -4.29 -1.15
N LEU A 77 7.06 -3.53 -2.25
CA LEU A 77 6.42 -3.92 -3.50
C LEU A 77 6.92 -5.29 -3.99
N ARG A 78 8.23 -5.55 -3.90
CA ARG A 78 8.80 -6.86 -4.24
C ARG A 78 8.30 -7.96 -3.31
N GLN A 79 8.22 -7.71 -2.00
CA GLN A 79 7.67 -8.68 -1.05
C GLN A 79 6.24 -9.05 -1.41
N ILE A 80 5.39 -8.05 -1.70
CA ILE A 80 4.01 -8.28 -2.15
C ILE A 80 3.99 -9.12 -3.43
N GLN A 81 4.84 -8.81 -4.41
CA GLN A 81 4.92 -9.57 -5.66
C GLN A 81 5.43 -11.00 -5.48
N SER A 82 6.23 -11.26 -4.45
CA SER A 82 6.68 -12.62 -4.12
C SER A 82 5.66 -13.47 -3.36
N LEU A 83 4.55 -12.87 -2.90
CA LEU A 83 3.43 -13.63 -2.32
C LEU A 83 2.63 -14.41 -3.38
N SER A 84 3.21 -14.64 -4.57
CA SER A 84 2.58 -15.40 -5.65
C SER A 84 2.12 -16.76 -5.14
N TRP A 85 0.82 -17.00 -5.29
CA TRP A 85 0.15 -18.29 -5.08
C TRP A 85 0.23 -19.13 -6.34
#